data_AF-F9FCD1-F1
#
_entry.id   AF-F9FCD1-F1
#
_cell.length_a   1.000
_cell.length_b   1.000
_cell.length_c   1.000
_cell.angle_alpha   90.00
_cell.angle_beta   90.00
_cell.angle_gamma   90.00
#
_symmetry.space_group_name_H-M   'P 1'
#
loop_
_entity.id
_entity.type
_entity.pdbx_description
1 polymer ?
#
loop_
_entity_poly.entity_id
_entity_poly.type
_entity_poly.pdbx_seq_one_letter_code
_entity_poly.pdbx_strand_id
1 'polypeptide(L)'
;MSCNNRIDFVPSLPAQEGLGMRPIPLPEKPAVIEERNGEIEFRVVNNDGDRESLIVLGGLKCVFQKQLPEMPKSYIARLVYDRAHMSIAIVRKPLAV
;
A
#
# COMPACT_ATOMS: atom_id res chain seq x y z
N MET A 1 -3.13 -44.34 -3.61
CA MET A 1 -2.48 -43.20 -2.91
C MET A 1 -1.15 -42.91 -3.58
N SER A 2 -1.16 -42.08 -4.62
CA SER A 2 0.00 -41.38 -5.16
C SER A 2 -0.51 -40.57 -6.37
N CYS A 3 -0.61 -39.26 -6.22
CA CYS A 3 -0.76 -38.35 -7.35
C CYS A 3 0.30 -37.26 -7.18
N ASN A 4 1.46 -37.46 -7.79
CA ASN A 4 2.47 -36.41 -7.98
C ASN A 4 2.71 -36.18 -9.46
N ASN A 5 2.74 -34.91 -9.82
CA ASN A 5 3.37 -34.23 -10.97
C ASN A 5 3.34 -34.89 -12.35
N ARG A 6 2.52 -34.27 -13.22
CA ARG A 6 2.51 -34.36 -14.69
C ARG A 6 1.83 -33.05 -15.13
N ILE A 7 2.35 -32.18 -16.01
CA ILE A 7 3.24 -32.31 -17.17
C ILE A 7 3.87 -30.93 -17.42
N ASP A 8 5.19 -30.85 -17.46
CA ASP A 8 5.90 -29.85 -18.27
C ASP A 8 5.80 -30.27 -19.74
N PHE A 9 5.20 -29.44 -20.60
CA PHE A 9 5.64 -29.21 -21.98
C PHE A 9 4.82 -28.06 -22.59
N VAL A 10 5.21 -26.81 -22.33
CA VAL A 10 4.74 -25.70 -23.18
C VAL A 10 5.60 -25.73 -24.44
N PRO A 11 5.01 -25.93 -25.63
CA PRO A 11 5.77 -25.95 -26.87
C PRO A 11 6.34 -24.55 -27.12
N SER A 12 7.60 -24.49 -27.53
CA SER A 12 8.28 -23.27 -27.94
C SER A 12 7.48 -22.58 -29.06
N LEU A 13 6.71 -21.55 -28.69
CA LEU A 13 6.03 -20.66 -29.62
C LEU A 13 7.08 -19.84 -30.38
N PRO A 14 6.95 -19.70 -31.70
CA PRO A 14 7.85 -18.86 -32.47
C PRO A 14 7.69 -17.42 -32.00
N ALA A 15 8.80 -16.68 -31.95
CA ALA A 15 8.80 -15.25 -31.68
C ALA A 15 7.85 -14.54 -32.65
N GLN A 16 6.64 -14.21 -32.18
CA GLN A 16 5.72 -13.33 -32.89
C GLN A 16 5.90 -11.93 -32.33
N GLU A 17 6.72 -11.15 -33.03
CA GLU A 17 6.77 -9.69 -32.90
C GLU A 17 5.40 -9.10 -33.25
N GLY A 18 4.87 -8.26 -32.35
CA GLY A 18 3.91 -7.21 -32.75
C GLY A 18 2.41 -7.49 -32.60
N LEU A 19 1.92 -7.70 -31.37
CA LEU A 19 0.57 -7.27 -31.01
C LEU A 19 0.67 -6.21 -29.91
N GLY A 20 0.78 -4.96 -30.36
CA GLY A 20 0.74 -3.79 -29.49
C GLY A 20 -0.61 -3.69 -28.79
N MET A 21 -0.65 -4.11 -27.51
CA MET A 21 -1.68 -3.64 -26.59
C MET A 21 -1.55 -2.12 -26.51
N ARG A 22 -2.38 -1.40 -27.26
CA ARG A 22 -2.56 0.04 -27.01
C ARG A 22 -3.08 0.15 -25.57
N PRO A 23 -2.37 0.84 -24.66
CA PRO A 23 -2.88 1.05 -23.31
C PRO A 23 -4.26 1.69 -23.45
N ILE A 24 -5.30 1.05 -22.91
CA ILE A 24 -6.60 1.69 -22.80
C ILE A 24 -6.37 2.92 -21.91
N PRO A 25 -6.66 4.15 -22.37
CA PRO A 25 -6.47 5.33 -21.54
C PRO A 25 -7.51 5.29 -20.43
N LEU A 26 -7.12 4.78 -19.26
CA LEU A 26 -7.91 4.91 -18.05
C LEU A 26 -7.82 6.38 -17.62
N PRO A 27 -8.95 7.06 -17.38
CA PRO A 27 -8.91 8.43 -16.85
C PRO A 27 -8.14 8.42 -15.52
N GLU A 28 -7.10 9.27 -15.45
CA GLU A 28 -6.23 9.34 -14.28
C GLU A 28 -7.03 9.83 -13.07
N LYS A 29 -6.89 9.12 -11.95
CA LYS A 29 -7.49 9.54 -10.68
C LYS A 29 -6.71 10.73 -10.13
N PRO A 30 -7.36 11.67 -9.43
CA PRO A 30 -6.69 12.85 -8.87
C PRO A 30 -5.50 12.49 -7.98
N ALA A 31 -5.56 11.38 -7.24
CA ALA A 31 -4.45 10.89 -6.42
C ALA A 31 -3.18 10.56 -7.24
N VAL A 32 -3.32 10.07 -8.48
CA VAL A 32 -2.16 9.75 -9.34
C VAL A 32 -1.49 11.04 -9.84
N ILE A 33 -2.29 12.07 -10.09
CA ILE A 33 -1.80 13.40 -10.49
C ILE A 33 -1.06 14.05 -9.30
N GLU A 34 -1.65 14.00 -8.10
CA GLU A 34 -1.02 14.52 -6.86
C GLU A 34 0.30 13.80 -6.53
N GLU A 35 0.38 12.48 -6.76
CA GLU A 35 1.61 11.71 -6.57
C GLU A 35 2.70 12.14 -7.55
N ARG A 36 2.35 12.29 -8.84
CA ARG A 36 3.27 12.74 -9.89
C ARG A 36 3.79 14.15 -9.64
N ASN A 37 2.96 15.01 -9.04
CA ASN A 37 3.33 16.37 -8.64
C ASN A 37 4.15 16.39 -7.33
N GLY A 38 4.25 15.27 -6.61
CA GLY A 38 4.96 15.16 -5.33
C GLY A 38 4.21 15.77 -4.14
N GLU A 39 2.92 16.07 -4.31
CA GLU A 39 2.07 16.61 -3.25
C GLU A 39 1.72 15.55 -2.20
N ILE A 40 1.56 14.30 -2.65
CA ILE A 40 1.37 13.12 -1.81
C ILE A 40 2.51 12.12 -1.99
N GLU A 41 2.81 11.39 -0.93
CA GLU A 41 3.82 10.33 -0.92
C GLU A 41 3.28 9.10 -0.19
N PHE A 42 3.53 7.92 -0.74
CA PHE A 42 3.23 6.65 -0.07
C PHE A 42 4.43 6.24 0.76
N ARG A 43 4.22 6.14 2.08
CA ARG A 43 5.26 5.71 3.02
C ARG A 43 4.84 4.46 3.74
N VAL A 44 5.74 3.49 3.79
CA VAL A 44 5.63 2.36 4.71
C VAL A 44 6.26 2.80 6.02
N VAL A 45 5.48 2.74 7.10
CA VAL A 45 5.90 3.17 8.44
C VAL A 45 5.75 2.01 9.43
N ASN A 46 6.72 1.93 10.34
CA ASN A 46 6.75 0.98 11.44
C ASN A 46 7.10 1.73 12.75
N ASN A 47 6.83 1.10 13.90
CA ASN A 47 7.23 1.64 15.20
C ASN A 47 8.72 1.39 15.48
N ASP A 48 9.58 2.13 14.78
CA ASP A 48 11.05 2.07 14.94
C ASP A 48 11.57 3.00 16.06
N GLY A 49 10.67 3.73 16.73
CA GLY A 49 10.99 4.72 17.76
C GLY A 49 11.42 6.10 17.23
N ASP A 50 11.48 6.27 15.92
CA ASP A 50 11.77 7.57 15.30
C ASP A 50 10.59 8.55 15.44
N ARG A 51 10.91 9.85 15.55
CA ARG A 51 9.91 10.91 15.75
C ARG A 51 8.98 11.03 14.55
N GLU A 52 9.49 10.94 13.31
CA GLU A 52 8.65 11.09 12.12
C GLU A 52 7.68 9.91 11.99
N SER A 53 8.16 8.69 12.21
CA SER A 53 7.33 7.48 12.22
C SER A 53 6.22 7.59 13.28
N LEU A 54 6.53 8.08 14.48
CA LEU A 54 5.52 8.27 15.53
C LEU A 54 4.46 9.32 15.18
N ILE A 55 4.83 10.42 14.50
CA ILE A 55 3.88 11.43 14.03
C ILE A 55 2.92 10.80 13.02
N VAL A 56 3.44 10.06 12.05
CA VAL A 56 2.62 9.41 11.02
C VAL A 56 1.71 8.35 11.64
N LEU A 57 2.23 7.47 12.52
CA LEU A 57 1.44 6.45 13.22
C LEU A 57 0.36 7.07 14.12
N GLY A 58 0.67 8.20 14.76
CA GLY A 58 -0.29 8.97 15.55
C GLY A 58 -1.45 9.50 14.72
N GLY A 59 -1.15 10.09 13.55
CA GLY A 59 -2.15 10.51 12.57
C GLY A 59 -2.99 9.32 12.07
N LEU A 60 -2.34 8.20 11.75
CA LEU A 60 -2.98 6.99 11.25
C LEU A 60 -3.96 6.38 12.26
N LYS A 61 -3.56 6.31 13.54
CA LYS A 61 -4.45 5.94 14.66
C LYS A 61 -5.71 6.81 14.67
N CYS A 62 -5.57 8.13 14.54
CA CYS A 62 -6.71 9.05 14.55
C CYS A 62 -7.62 8.84 13.33
N VAL A 63 -7.06 8.54 12.16
CA VAL A 63 -7.84 8.17 10.97
C VAL A 63 -8.64 6.90 11.21
N PHE A 64 -8.01 5.82 11.70
CA PHE A 64 -8.72 4.57 11.98
C PHE A 64 -9.81 4.74 13.03
N GLN A 65 -9.57 5.53 14.07
CA GLN A 65 -10.60 5.81 15.09
C GLN A 65 -11.82 6.55 14.52
N LYS A 66 -11.63 7.42 13.52
CA LYS A 66 -12.74 8.13 12.86
C LYS A 66 -13.46 7.24 11.85
N GLN A 67 -12.72 6.41 11.11
CA GLN A 67 -13.28 5.55 10.06
C GLN A 67 -13.88 4.24 10.59
N LEU A 68 -13.43 3.76 11.75
CA LEU A 68 -13.85 2.51 12.37
C LEU A 68 -14.46 2.77 13.76
N PRO A 69 -15.68 3.33 13.85
CA PRO A 69 -16.31 3.67 15.13
C PRO A 69 -16.61 2.44 15.99
N GLU A 70 -16.89 1.29 15.35
CA GLU A 70 -17.15 0.01 16.02
C GLU A 70 -15.89 -0.63 16.62
N MET A 71 -14.70 -0.17 16.24
CA MET A 71 -13.44 -0.74 16.71
C MET A 71 -12.96 -0.05 17.99
N PRO A 72 -12.65 -0.79 19.07
CA PRO A 72 -12.18 -0.19 20.32
C PRO A 72 -10.88 0.60 20.14
N LYS A 73 -10.84 1.81 20.70
CA LYS A 73 -9.68 2.71 20.60
C LYS A 73 -8.39 2.10 21.16
N SER A 74 -8.51 1.30 22.22
CA SER A 74 -7.38 0.58 22.83
C SER A 74 -6.82 -0.50 21.90
N TYR A 75 -7.70 -1.20 21.17
CA TYR A 75 -7.28 -2.23 20.22
C TYR A 75 -6.54 -1.62 19.02
N ILE A 76 -7.08 -0.55 18.44
CA ILE A 76 -6.42 0.19 17.34
C ILE A 76 -5.04 0.68 17.78
N ALA A 77 -4.96 1.33 18.94
CA ALA A 77 -3.68 1.84 19.45
C ALA A 77 -2.66 0.71 19.66
N ARG A 78 -3.10 -0.45 20.17
CA ARG A 78 -2.22 -1.61 20.37
C ARG A 78 -1.67 -2.11 19.04
N LEU A 79 -2.49 -2.20 17.99
CA LEU A 79 -2.04 -2.68 16.68
C LEU A 79 -1.14 -1.66 15.96
N VAL A 80 -1.52 -0.38 15.95
CA VAL A 80 -0.78 0.67 15.22
C VAL A 80 0.60 0.90 15.83
N TYR A 81 0.74 0.76 17.15
CA TYR A 81 2.02 0.90 17.85
C TYR A 81 2.75 -0.44 18.06
N ASP A 82 2.22 -1.56 17.58
CA ASP A 82 2.94 -2.83 17.62
C ASP A 82 4.10 -2.80 16.62
N ARG A 83 5.26 -3.33 17.02
CA ARG A 83 6.44 -3.45 16.14
C ARG A 83 6.29 -4.58 15.12
N ALA A 84 5.35 -5.50 15.34
CA ALA A 84 5.05 -6.57 14.40
C ALA A 84 4.12 -6.12 13.25
N HIS A 85 3.56 -4.90 13.31
CA HIS A 85 2.64 -4.38 12.31
C HIS A 85 3.28 -3.25 11.51
N MET A 86 3.22 -3.38 10.17
CA MET A 86 3.62 -2.33 9.24
C MET A 86 2.38 -1.66 8.69
N SER A 87 2.40 -0.33 8.60
CA SER A 87 1.31 0.46 8.05
C SER A 87 1.77 1.21 6.81
N ILE A 88 0.92 1.26 5.78
CA ILE A 88 1.15 2.11 4.62
C ILE A 88 0.29 3.36 4.78
N ALA A 89 0.92 4.53 4.74
CA ALA A 89 0.29 5.82 4.89
C ALA A 89 0.45 6.65 3.61
N ILE A 90 -0.61 7.37 3.25
CA ILE A 90 -0.57 8.42 2.24
C ILE A 90 -0.33 9.73 2.97
N VAL A 91 0.83 10.33 2.76
CA VAL A 91 1.24 11.56 3.44
C VAL A 91 1.21 12.72 2.45
N ARG A 92 0.41 13.74 2.75
CA ARG A 92 0.45 15.01 2.02
C ARG A 92 1.52 15.92 2.62
N LYS A 93 2.33 16.57 1.78
CA LYS A 93 3.35 17.54 2.20
C LYS A 93 2.78 18.97 2.23
N PRO A 94 3.26 19.85 3.12
CA PRO A 94 4.21 19.59 4.20
C PRO A 94 3.55 18.83 5.36
N LEU A 95 4.35 18.05 6.10
CA LEU A 95 3.91 17.42 7.34
C LEU A 95 3.55 18.51 8.35
N ALA A 96 2.27 18.80 8.52
CA ALA A 96 1.78 19.69 9.56
C ALA A 96 1.73 18.91 10.88
N VAL A 97 2.50 19.39 11.87
CA VAL A 97 2.54 18.89 13.26
C VAL A 97 1.64 19.73 14.14
#